data_AF-A0A1V0DX57-F1
#
_entry.id   AF-A0A1V0DX57-F1
#
_cell.length_a   1.000
_cell.length_b   1.000
_cell.length_c   1.000
_cell.angle_alpha   90.00
_cell.angle_beta   90.00
_cell.angle_gamma   90.00
#
_symmetry.space_group_name_H-M   'P 1'
#
loop_
_entity.id
_entity.type
_entity.pdbx_description
1 polymer ?
#
loop_
_entity_poly.entity_id
_entity_poly.type
_entity_poly.pdbx_seq_one_letter_code
_entity_poly.pdbx_strand_id
1 'polypeptide(L)'
;MLPGRKVGKRWIFSIMALQRYLAGDWLPRAAQADQHEETHPCRSTNEKPARTGNTSCTPLAAERRYREALAPATKRRPRNSTTG
;
A
#
# COMPACT_ATOMS: atom_id res chain seq x y z
N MET A 1 -14.50 1.29 27.92
CA MET A 1 -14.40 0.68 26.57
C MET A 1 -13.89 -0.74 26.76
N LEU A 2 -14.65 -1.77 26.35
CA LEU A 2 -14.22 -3.16 26.50
C LEU A 2 -13.04 -3.47 25.54
N PRO A 3 -11.98 -4.16 25.97
CA PRO A 3 -10.82 -4.42 25.12
C PRO A 3 -11.13 -5.52 24.09
N GLY A 4 -11.67 -5.10 22.94
CA GLY A 4 -12.01 -5.98 21.83
C GLY A 4 -11.63 -5.40 20.48
N ARG A 5 -11.44 -6.27 19.50
CA ARG A 5 -11.19 -5.91 18.10
C ARG A 5 -12.29 -6.50 17.22
N LYS A 6 -12.84 -5.70 16.32
CA LYS A 6 -13.75 -6.18 15.29
C LYS A 6 -12.96 -6.87 14.18
N VAL A 7 -13.28 -8.12 13.89
CA VAL A 7 -12.68 -8.92 12.82
C VAL A 7 -13.81 -9.40 11.91
N GLY A 8 -13.95 -8.74 10.76
CA GLY A 8 -15.08 -8.92 9.85
C GLY A 8 -16.41 -8.58 10.52
N LYS A 9 -17.31 -9.57 10.62
CA LYS A 9 -18.64 -9.43 11.22
C LYS A 9 -18.68 -9.74 12.72
N ARG A 10 -17.58 -10.21 13.31
CA ARG A 10 -17.52 -10.68 14.70
C ARG A 10 -16.58 -9.81 15.53
N TRP A 11 -16.83 -9.76 16.84
CA TRP A 11 -15.91 -9.18 17.81
C TRP A 11 -15.06 -10.27 18.45
N ILE A 12 -13.77 -10.00 18.59
CA ILE A 12 -12.83 -10.88 19.26
C ILE A 12 -12.28 -10.15 20.49
N PHE A 13 -12.23 -10.86 21.61
CA PHE A 13 -11.73 -10.39 22.88
C PHE A 13 -10.63 -11.33 23.37
N SER A 14 -9.59 -10.78 23.99
CA SER A 14 -8.60 -11.58 24.70
C SER A 14 -9.07 -11.79 26.13
N ILE A 15 -9.08 -13.04 26.60
CA ILE A 15 -9.50 -13.39 27.96
C ILE A 15 -8.61 -12.70 29.00
N MET A 16 -7.29 -12.71 28.79
CA MET A 16 -6.34 -12.05 29.69
C MET A 16 -6.54 -10.53 29.73
N ALA A 17 -6.81 -9.93 28.56
CA ALA A 17 -7.10 -8.50 28.48
C ALA A 17 -8.40 -8.15 29.22
N LEU A 18 -9.42 -8.99 29.07
CA LEU A 18 -10.70 -8.80 29.75
C LEU A 18 -10.56 -8.96 31.26
N GLN A 19 -9.78 -9.93 31.74
CA GLN A 19 -9.49 -10.12 33.16
C GLN A 19 -8.78 -8.89 33.75
N ARG A 20 -7.77 -8.34 33.08
CA ARG A 20 -7.08 -7.10 33.51
C ARG A 20 -8.00 -5.89 33.51
N TYR A 21 -8.90 -5.80 32.53
CA TYR A 21 -9.94 -4.76 32.48
C TYR A 21 -10.87 -4.81 33.67
N LEU A 22 -11.34 -6.01 34.04
CA LEU A 22 -12.20 -6.18 35.20
C LEU A 22 -11.45 -5.96 36.52
N ALA A 23 -10.16 -6.28 36.56
CA ALA A 23 -9.30 -6.03 37.72
C ALA A 23 -8.96 -4.55 37.94
N GLY A 24 -9.27 -3.66 36.99
CA GLY A 24 -8.94 -2.23 37.07
C GLY A 24 -7.51 -1.88 36.64
N ASP A 25 -6.67 -2.88 36.37
CA ASP A 25 -5.28 -2.74 35.91
C ASP A 25 -5.16 -2.49 34.40
N TRP A 26 -6.24 -2.07 33.75
CA TRP A 26 -6.26 -1.90 32.31
C TRP A 26 -5.80 -0.53 31.88
N LEU A 27 -4.57 -0.47 31.38
CA LEU A 27 -4.08 0.67 30.60
C LEU A 27 -4.58 0.58 29.16
N PRO A 28 -5.33 1.57 28.65
CA PRO A 28 -5.79 1.58 27.27
C PRO A 28 -4.58 1.64 26.31
N ARG A 29 -4.44 0.57 25.53
CA ARG A 29 -3.39 0.35 24.54
C ARG A 29 -3.46 1.28 23.31
N ALA A 30 -4.14 2.42 23.38
CA ALA A 30 -4.06 3.46 22.36
C ALA A 30 -2.61 4.00 22.20
N ALA A 31 -1.71 3.66 23.15
CA ALA A 31 -0.27 3.90 23.12
C ALA A 31 0.60 2.71 22.62
N GLN A 32 0.05 1.52 22.29
CA GLN A 32 0.80 0.46 21.59
C GLN A 32 0.08 -0.03 20.33
N ALA A 33 -0.60 0.87 19.61
CA ALA A 33 -0.97 0.60 18.23
C ALA A 33 0.29 0.46 17.33
N ASP A 34 1.44 1.00 17.75
CA ASP A 34 2.69 0.98 16.98
C ASP A 34 3.69 -0.12 17.37
N GLN A 35 3.47 -0.88 18.46
CA GLN A 35 4.48 -1.84 18.95
C GLN A 35 4.16 -3.31 18.70
N HIS A 36 3.15 -3.60 17.88
CA HIS A 36 3.00 -4.92 17.28
C HIS A 36 2.98 -4.84 15.75
N GLU A 37 3.75 -3.89 15.21
CA GLU A 37 4.45 -4.12 13.96
C GLU A 37 5.48 -5.26 14.20
N GLU A 38 5.01 -6.50 14.20
CA GLU A 38 5.65 -7.48 13.32
C GLU A 38 5.01 -7.31 11.94
N THR A 39 5.17 -6.10 11.40
CA THR A 39 5.13 -5.88 9.98
C THR A 39 6.42 -6.52 9.49
N HIS A 40 6.37 -7.82 9.22
CA HIS A 40 7.21 -8.36 8.18
C HIS A 40 7.07 -7.38 7.01
N PRO A 41 8.15 -6.72 6.53
CA PRO A 41 8.02 -5.78 5.44
C PRO A 41 7.36 -6.53 4.28
N CYS A 42 6.12 -6.15 3.97
CA CYS A 42 5.38 -6.71 2.86
C CYS A 42 6.25 -6.47 1.62
N ARG A 43 6.85 -7.55 1.08
CA ARG A 43 7.81 -7.46 -0.03
C ARG A 43 7.18 -7.02 -1.36
N SER A 44 5.89 -6.71 -1.37
CA SER A 44 5.19 -6.16 -2.52
C SER A 44 3.91 -5.46 -2.06
N THR A 45 3.96 -4.15 -1.88
CA THR A 45 2.78 -3.31 -2.03
C THR A 45 2.69 -2.91 -3.49
N ASN A 46 1.96 -3.72 -4.28
CA ASN A 46 1.42 -3.29 -5.58
C ASN A 46 0.26 -2.30 -5.35
N GLU A 47 0.51 -1.26 -4.55
CA GLU A 47 -0.44 -0.19 -4.37
C GLU A 47 -0.51 0.60 -5.67
N LYS A 48 -1.59 0.36 -6.42
CA LYS A 48 -1.93 1.20 -7.57
C LYS A 48 -2.22 2.59 -7.04
N PRO A 49 -1.51 3.63 -7.49
CA PRO A 49 -1.78 4.98 -7.03
C PRO A 49 -3.25 5.32 -7.33
N ALA A 50 -3.90 5.97 -6.36
CA ALA A 50 -5.23 6.52 -6.53
C ALA A 50 -5.27 7.37 -7.81
N ARG A 51 -6.40 7.33 -8.53
CA ARG A 51 -6.62 8.16 -9.72
C ARG A 51 -6.70 9.62 -9.32
N THR A 52 -5.55 10.25 -9.09
CA THR A 52 -5.46 11.67 -8.77
C THR A 52 -5.59 12.46 -10.06
N GLY A 53 -6.77 13.07 -10.21
CA GLY A 53 -7.01 14.46 -10.62
C GLY A 53 -6.22 15.09 -11.78
N ASN A 54 -7.00 15.59 -12.75
CA ASN A 54 -6.78 16.68 -13.73
C ASN A 54 -5.56 16.72 -14.66
N THR A 55 -4.59 15.80 -14.57
CA THR A 55 -3.58 15.71 -15.62
C THR A 55 -4.23 15.20 -16.92
N SER A 56 -4.00 15.89 -18.04
CA SER A 56 -4.49 15.52 -19.38
C SER A 56 -3.95 14.17 -19.90
N CYS A 57 -3.22 13.44 -19.06
CA CYS A 57 -2.59 12.18 -19.37
C CYS A 57 -3.60 11.05 -19.12
N THR A 58 -4.20 10.56 -20.21
CA THR A 58 -5.05 9.38 -20.14
C THR A 58 -4.24 8.15 -19.68
N PRO A 59 -4.87 7.14 -19.06
CA PRO A 59 -4.19 5.93 -18.62
C PRO A 59 -3.32 5.27 -19.72
N LEU A 60 -3.80 5.28 -20.97
CA LEU A 60 -3.06 4.76 -22.13
C LEU A 60 -1.80 5.59 -22.45
N ALA A 61 -1.87 6.91 -22.29
CA ALA A 61 -0.70 7.77 -22.48
C ALA A 61 0.35 7.55 -21.38
N ALA A 62 -0.08 7.30 -20.14
CA ALA A 62 0.80 6.93 -19.04
C ALA A 62 1.47 5.56 -19.28
N GLU A 63 0.71 4.54 -19.70
CA GLU A 63 1.26 3.23 -20.05
C GLU A 63 2.29 3.30 -21.18
N ARG A 64 2.02 4.11 -22.21
CA ARG A 64 2.96 4.29 -23.33
C ARG A 64 4.28 4.92 -22.86
N ARG A 65 4.21 5.99 -22.05
CA ARG A 65 5.40 6.64 -21.49
C ARG A 65 6.20 5.71 -20.58
N TYR A 66 5.52 4.88 -19.80
CA TYR A 66 6.18 3.88 -18.96
C TYR A 66 6.93 2.84 -19.80
N ARG A 67 6.30 2.34 -20.87
CA ARG A 67 6.94 1.43 -21.82
C ARG A 67 8.12 2.08 -22.55
N GLU A 68 8.00 3.35 -22.96
CA GLU A 68 9.09 4.11 -23.58
C GLU A 68 10.27 4.33 -22.62
N ALA A 69 10.01 4.64 -21.35
CA ALA A 69 11.05 4.85 -20.33
C ALA A 69 11.80 3.56 -19.96
N LEU A 70 11.10 2.42 -19.97
CA LEU A 70 11.68 1.10 -19.71
C LEU A 70 12.24 0.42 -20.96
N ALA A 71 11.95 0.93 -22.15
CA ALA A 71 12.52 0.39 -23.38
C ALA A 71 14.05 0.51 -23.28
N PRO A 72 14.80 -0.55 -23.63
CA PRO A 72 16.25 -0.46 -23.75
C PRO A 72 16.58 0.73 -24.64
N ALA A 73 17.62 1.49 -24.30
CA ALA A 73 18.10 2.57 -25.16
C ALA A 73 18.60 1.97 -26.48
N THR A 74 17.67 1.75 -27.42
CA THR A 74 18.00 1.27 -28.75
C THR A 74 18.83 2.36 -29.40
N LYS A 75 20.02 1.99 -29.89
CA LYS A 75 20.88 2.88 -30.65
C LYS A 75 20.04 3.57 -31.74
N ARG A 76 20.28 4.88 -31.93
CA ARG A 76 19.56 5.72 -32.90
C ARG A 76 19.36 4.96 -34.21
N ARG A 77 18.11 4.93 -34.69
CA ARG A 77 17.74 4.36 -35.99
C ARG A 77 18.70 4.91 -37.05
N PRO A 78 19.34 4.06 -37.88
CA PRO A 78 20.10 4.54 -39.03
C PRO A 78 19.16 5.39 -39.89
N ARG A 79 19.54 6.64 -40.14
CA ARG A 79 18.84 7.51 -41.06
C ARG A 79 19.03 6.92 -42.45
N ASN A 80 17.99 6.28 -42.99
CA ASN A 80 17.97 5.88 -44.38
C ASN A 80 17.85 7.15 -45.24
N SER A 81 18.99 7.64 -45.72
CA SER A 81 19.05 8.58 -46.83
C SER A 81 18.86 7.80 -48.12
N THR A 82 17.63 7.79 -48.62
CA THR A 82 17.32 7.30 -49.97
C THR A 82 16.34 8.26 -50.62
N THR A 83 16.57 8.50 -51.91
CA THR A 83 15.94 9.43 -52.87
C THR A 83 16.59 10.82 -52.83
N GLY A 84 17.28 11.29 -53.87
CA GLY A 84 17.35 10.89 -55.27
C GLY A 84 17.50 12.17 -56.08
#